data_AF-A0A4S3IZC2-F1
#
_entry.id   AF-A0A4S3IZC2-F1
#
_cell.length_a   1.000
_cell.length_b   1.000
_cell.length_c   1.000
_cell.angle_alpha   90.00
_cell.angle_beta   90.00
_cell.angle_gamma   90.00
#
_symmetry.space_group_name_H-M   'P 1'
#
loop_
_entity.id
_entity.type
_entity.pdbx_description
1 polymer ?
#
loop_
_entity_poly.entity_id
_entity_poly.type
_entity_poly.pdbx_seq_one_letter_code
_entity_poly.pdbx_strand_id
1 'polypeptide(L)'
;MSPNNFAELCVECDFWYNDDGKWTQHCEDHLSESQKLLRCDPIMFRNAPVKAGLCPFCLGDEILGPCKRMTQYLDRSDWYKHVQSHLSYRALSGRFHCRHPACQEDFHNLADLECHLRDVHFYNPPRGKKRVMRPADVEIQTGTSHP
;
A
#
# COMPACT_ATOMS: atom_id res chain seq x y z
N MET A 1 -9.91 -3.94 -37.46
CA MET A 1 -9.84 -4.19 -36.00
C MET A 1 -8.80 -3.23 -35.46
N SER A 2 -9.20 -2.28 -34.63
CA SER A 2 -8.22 -1.39 -33.97
C SER A 2 -7.32 -2.25 -33.09
N PRO A 3 -5.99 -2.06 -33.10
CA PRO A 3 -5.14 -2.74 -32.14
C PRO A 3 -5.57 -2.28 -30.75
N ASN A 4 -6.02 -3.21 -29.90
CA ASN A 4 -6.16 -2.92 -28.49
C ASN A 4 -4.75 -2.58 -27.98
N ASN A 5 -4.47 -1.29 -27.75
CA ASN A 5 -3.21 -0.80 -27.20
C ASN A 5 -3.11 -1.12 -25.70
N PHE A 6 -3.43 -2.36 -25.32
CA PHE A 6 -3.36 -2.84 -23.96
C PHE A 6 -1.93 -3.32 -23.70
N ALA A 7 -1.34 -2.84 -22.61
CA ALA A 7 -0.06 -3.32 -22.10
C ALA A 7 -0.02 -3.05 -20.59
N GLU A 8 0.15 -4.11 -19.80
CA GLU A 8 0.31 -4.05 -18.35
C GLU A 8 1.55 -4.85 -17.94
N LEU A 9 2.30 -4.34 -16.96
CA LEU A 9 3.47 -5.01 -16.41
C LEU A 9 3.11 -5.61 -15.05
N CYS A 10 3.32 -6.91 -14.86
CA CYS A 10 3.41 -7.46 -13.51
C CYS A 10 4.80 -7.15 -12.94
N VAL A 11 4.87 -6.32 -11.90
CA VAL A 11 6.14 -5.99 -11.24
C VAL A 11 6.67 -7.17 -10.42
N GLU A 12 5.77 -8.00 -9.87
CA GLU A 12 6.17 -9.21 -9.12
C GLU A 12 6.82 -10.27 -10.02
N CYS A 13 6.33 -10.40 -11.26
CA CYS A 13 6.84 -11.39 -12.23
C CYS A 13 7.82 -10.81 -13.25
N ASP A 14 8.01 -9.47 -13.26
CA ASP A 14 8.80 -8.73 -14.26
C ASP A 14 8.41 -9.11 -15.70
N PHE A 15 7.10 -9.15 -15.99
CA PHE A 15 6.58 -9.61 -17.27
C PHE A 15 5.46 -8.73 -17.82
N TRP A 16 5.53 -8.42 -19.12
CA TRP A 16 4.55 -7.63 -19.84
C TRP A 16 3.42 -8.48 -20.45
N TYR A 17 2.19 -8.08 -20.20
CA TYR A 17 0.99 -8.65 -20.79
C TYR A 17 0.39 -7.66 -21.76
N ASN A 18 0.29 -8.06 -23.04
CA ASN A 18 -0.31 -7.24 -24.11
C ASN A 18 -1.73 -7.74 -24.49
N ASP A 19 -2.33 -8.55 -23.62
CA ASP A 19 -3.67 -9.10 -23.78
C ASP A 19 -4.40 -9.00 -22.43
N ASP A 20 -5.57 -8.34 -22.44
CA ASP A 20 -6.36 -8.05 -21.24
C ASP A 20 -6.89 -9.33 -20.57
N GLY A 21 -7.24 -10.35 -21.35
CA GLY A 21 -7.67 -11.64 -20.82
C GLY A 21 -6.54 -12.39 -20.11
N LYS A 22 -5.34 -12.40 -20.71
CA LYS A 22 -4.14 -12.98 -20.09
C LYS A 22 -3.73 -12.22 -18.83
N TRP A 23 -3.82 -10.90 -18.84
CA TRP A 23 -3.56 -10.08 -17.65
C TRP A 23 -4.55 -10.39 -16.53
N THR A 24 -5.84 -10.51 -16.87
CA THR A 24 -6.89 -10.86 -15.91
C THR A 24 -6.65 -12.22 -15.29
N GLN A 25 -6.40 -13.25 -16.11
CA GLN A 25 -6.08 -14.59 -15.61
C GLN A 25 -4.83 -14.58 -14.72
N HIS A 26 -3.80 -13.85 -15.12
CA HIS A 26 -2.59 -13.72 -14.33
C HIS A 26 -2.83 -13.06 -12.95
N CYS A 27 -3.68 -12.04 -12.88
CA CYS A 27 -4.11 -11.46 -11.62
C CYS A 27 -4.86 -12.47 -10.74
N GLU A 28 -5.71 -13.32 -11.32
CA GLU A 28 -6.40 -14.40 -10.58
C GLU A 28 -5.41 -15.41 -10.00
N ASP A 29 -4.41 -15.80 -10.79
CA ASP A 29 -3.37 -16.73 -10.34
C ASP A 29 -2.65 -16.17 -9.09
N HIS A 30 -2.28 -14.88 -9.10
CA HIS A 30 -1.71 -14.21 -7.94
C HIS A 30 -2.65 -14.18 -6.72
N LEU A 31 -3.95 -13.93 -6.93
CA LEU A 31 -4.95 -13.91 -5.87
C LEU A 31 -5.16 -15.31 -5.26
N SER A 32 -5.08 -16.36 -6.07
CA SER A 32 -5.15 -17.76 -5.60
C SER A 32 -3.97 -18.13 -4.69
N GLU A 33 -2.83 -17.47 -4.87
CA GLU A 33 -1.62 -17.63 -4.07
C GLU A 33 -1.37 -16.44 -3.13
N SER A 34 -2.44 -15.82 -2.62
CA SER A 34 -2.39 -14.58 -1.82
C SER A 34 -1.44 -14.60 -0.60
N GLN A 35 -1.08 -15.77 -0.08
CA GLN A 35 -0.07 -15.94 0.96
C GLN A 35 1.32 -15.42 0.53
N LYS A 36 1.61 -15.39 -0.77
CA LYS A 36 2.84 -14.81 -1.34
C LYS A 36 2.80 -13.27 -1.38
N LEU A 37 1.64 -12.65 -1.11
CA LEU A 37 1.41 -11.21 -1.20
C LEU A 37 1.33 -10.50 0.16
N LEU A 38 1.72 -11.16 1.26
CA LEU A 38 1.59 -10.64 2.62
C LEU A 38 2.21 -9.25 2.84
N ARG A 39 3.32 -8.95 2.17
CA ARG A 39 3.95 -7.63 2.24
C ARG A 39 3.30 -6.69 1.22
N CYS A 40 2.61 -5.67 1.72
CA CYS A 40 1.78 -4.80 0.89
C CYS A 40 2.46 -3.50 0.43
N ASP A 41 3.58 -3.08 1.04
CA ASP A 41 4.22 -1.80 0.69
C ASP A 41 5.07 -1.86 -0.59
N PRO A 42 5.13 -0.77 -1.39
CA PRO A 42 6.02 -0.71 -2.53
C PRO A 42 7.48 -0.64 -2.08
N ILE A 43 8.35 -1.42 -2.72
CA ILE A 43 9.79 -1.46 -2.44
C ILE A 43 10.54 -0.81 -3.60
N MET A 44 11.25 0.27 -3.31
CA MET A 44 12.11 0.97 -4.26
C MET A 44 13.57 0.78 -3.86
N PHE A 45 14.40 0.32 -4.79
CA PHE A 45 15.85 0.20 -4.61
C PHE A 45 16.57 1.04 -5.64
N ARG A 46 17.36 2.03 -5.19
CA ARG A 46 18.10 2.94 -6.09
C ARG A 46 17.25 3.54 -7.21
N ASN A 47 16.03 3.97 -6.87
CA ASN A 47 15.02 4.53 -7.78
C ASN A 47 14.40 3.54 -8.80
N ALA A 48 14.68 2.24 -8.69
CA ALA A 48 14.00 1.19 -9.45
C ALA A 48 12.93 0.50 -8.58
N PRO A 49 11.73 0.24 -9.12
CA PRO A 49 10.73 -0.57 -8.43
C PRO A 49 11.21 -2.02 -8.36
N VAL A 50 11.30 -2.56 -7.15
CA VAL A 50 11.57 -3.98 -6.88
C VAL A 50 10.27 -4.73 -6.61
N LYS A 51 9.31 -4.04 -5.98
CA LYS A 51 7.99 -4.58 -5.64
C LYS A 51 6.95 -3.48 -5.76
N ALA A 52 5.82 -3.77 -6.38
CA ALA A 52 4.68 -2.86 -6.35
C ALA A 52 3.99 -2.93 -4.98
N GLY A 53 3.44 -1.80 -4.56
CA GLY A 53 2.51 -1.78 -3.44
C GLY A 53 1.18 -2.39 -3.87
N LEU A 54 0.56 -3.16 -3.00
CA LEU A 54 -0.77 -3.72 -3.18
C LEU A 54 -1.62 -3.29 -1.98
N CYS A 55 -2.89 -2.96 -2.19
CA CYS A 55 -3.77 -2.56 -1.08
C CYS A 55 -4.34 -3.81 -0.40
N PRO A 56 -4.12 -4.03 0.92
CA PRO A 56 -4.66 -5.20 1.60
C PRO A 56 -6.19 -5.26 1.55
N PHE A 57 -6.86 -4.11 1.49
CA PHE A 57 -8.32 -4.03 1.39
C PHE A 57 -8.83 -4.40 -0.01
N CYS A 58 -8.22 -3.87 -1.08
CA CYS A 58 -8.61 -4.24 -2.43
C CYS A 58 -8.27 -5.70 -2.75
N LEU A 59 -7.16 -6.23 -2.23
CA LEU A 59 -6.81 -7.64 -2.42
C LEU A 59 -7.92 -8.58 -1.92
N GLY A 60 -8.58 -8.26 -0.80
CA GLY A 60 -9.68 -9.07 -0.25
C GLY A 60 -11.08 -8.64 -0.66
N ASP A 61 -11.23 -7.64 -1.52
CA ASP A 61 -12.54 -7.19 -1.98
C ASP A 61 -13.02 -8.04 -3.17
N GLU A 62 -13.78 -9.09 -2.87
CA GLU A 62 -14.32 -10.02 -3.88
C GLU A 62 -15.37 -9.40 -4.81
N ILE A 63 -15.86 -8.18 -4.51
CA ILE A 63 -16.76 -7.44 -5.42
C ILE A 63 -15.97 -6.89 -6.62
N LEU A 64 -14.68 -6.62 -6.44
CA LEU A 64 -13.80 -6.12 -7.49
C LEU A 64 -13.30 -7.25 -8.39
N GLY A 65 -13.15 -6.96 -9.68
CA GLY A 65 -12.47 -7.87 -10.61
C GLY A 65 -10.97 -8.04 -10.29
N PRO A 66 -10.33 -9.13 -10.76
CA PRO A 66 -8.95 -9.50 -10.40
C PRO A 66 -7.94 -8.37 -10.59
N CYS A 67 -7.96 -7.71 -11.76
CA CYS A 67 -7.05 -6.61 -12.08
C CYS A 67 -7.21 -5.41 -11.13
N LYS A 68 -8.43 -5.13 -10.65
CA LYS A 68 -8.70 -4.04 -9.71
C LYS A 68 -8.23 -4.39 -8.30
N ARG A 69 -8.45 -5.63 -7.86
CA ARG A 69 -7.93 -6.15 -6.58
C ARG A 69 -6.41 -6.08 -6.54
N MET A 70 -5.75 -6.41 -7.65
CA MET A 70 -4.31 -6.41 -7.86
C MET A 70 -3.75 -5.07 -8.36
N THR A 71 -4.43 -3.94 -8.11
CA THR A 71 -3.90 -2.62 -8.54
C THR A 71 -2.50 -2.40 -7.94
N GLN A 72 -1.51 -2.20 -8.83
CA GLN A 72 -0.11 -2.04 -8.48
C GLN A 72 0.23 -0.55 -8.28
N TYR A 73 0.81 -0.21 -7.13
CA TYR A 73 1.23 1.14 -6.81
C TYR A 73 2.75 1.24 -6.81
N LEU A 74 3.33 2.10 -7.65
CA LEU A 74 4.77 2.36 -7.67
C LEU A 74 5.17 3.55 -6.79
N ASP A 75 4.23 4.45 -6.51
CA ASP A 75 4.43 5.56 -5.58
C ASP A 75 3.93 5.19 -4.18
N ARG A 76 4.81 5.33 -3.18
CA ARG A 76 4.50 5.01 -1.78
C ARG A 76 3.45 5.94 -1.19
N SER A 77 3.44 7.21 -1.58
CA SER A 77 2.48 8.20 -1.05
C SER A 77 1.08 7.91 -1.56
N ASP A 78 0.95 7.57 -2.84
CA ASP A 78 -0.34 7.23 -3.45
C ASP A 78 -0.88 5.91 -2.89
N TRP A 79 -0.03 4.89 -2.76
CA TRP A 79 -0.38 3.65 -2.06
C TRP A 79 -0.87 3.93 -0.63
N TYR A 80 -0.08 4.67 0.16
CA TYR A 80 -0.40 4.93 1.56
C TYR A 80 -1.73 5.68 1.72
N LYS A 81 -1.95 6.72 0.92
CA LYS A 81 -3.22 7.48 0.91
C LYS A 81 -4.39 6.59 0.52
N HIS A 82 -4.20 5.71 -0.46
CA HIS A 82 -5.24 4.78 -0.88
C HIS A 82 -5.60 3.80 0.24
N VAL A 83 -4.62 3.18 0.90
CA VAL A 83 -4.87 2.30 2.06
C VAL A 83 -5.60 3.08 3.17
N GLN A 84 -5.16 4.31 3.47
CA GLN A 84 -5.78 5.17 4.47
C GLN A 84 -7.26 5.48 4.17
N SER A 85 -7.66 5.52 2.89
CA SER A 85 -9.07 5.77 2.52
C SER A 85 -10.02 4.66 2.98
N HIS A 86 -9.50 3.45 3.23
CA HIS A 86 -10.24 2.33 3.81
C HIS A 86 -10.29 2.38 5.35
N LEU A 87 -9.42 3.15 5.99
CA LEU A 87 -9.27 3.24 7.45
C LEU A 87 -10.17 4.33 8.05
N SER A 88 -11.46 4.29 7.71
CA SER A 88 -12.47 5.11 8.38
C SER A 88 -13.58 4.24 8.93
N TYR A 89 -14.22 4.67 10.02
CA TYR A 89 -15.33 3.91 10.63
C TYR A 89 -16.44 3.59 9.61
N ARG A 90 -16.73 4.56 8.70
CA ARG A 90 -17.69 4.38 7.62
C ARG A 90 -17.25 3.34 6.61
N ALA A 91 -15.99 3.36 6.18
CA ALA A 91 -15.46 2.38 5.22
C ALA A 91 -15.39 0.97 5.83
N LEU A 92 -15.06 0.87 7.11
CA LEU A 92 -14.99 -0.40 7.84
C LEU A 92 -16.35 -0.93 8.29
N SER A 93 -17.43 -0.14 8.15
CA SER A 93 -18.76 -0.48 8.66
C SER A 93 -18.74 -0.89 10.15
N GLY A 94 -17.87 -0.26 10.94
CA GLY A 94 -17.67 -0.59 12.36
C GLY A 94 -17.01 -1.95 12.66
N ARG A 95 -16.49 -2.66 11.64
CA ARG A 95 -15.79 -3.96 11.81
C ARG A 95 -14.30 -3.81 11.54
N PHE A 96 -13.49 -3.91 12.60
CA PHE A 96 -12.04 -3.79 12.54
C PHE A 96 -11.38 -5.15 12.25
N HIS A 97 -11.64 -5.68 11.06
CA HIS A 97 -11.09 -6.95 10.57
C HIS A 97 -10.01 -6.68 9.52
N CYS A 98 -8.91 -7.43 9.54
CA CYS A 98 -7.93 -7.37 8.45
C CYS A 98 -8.53 -7.92 7.16
N ARG A 99 -8.54 -7.11 6.09
CA ARG A 99 -9.14 -7.50 4.81
C ARG A 99 -8.16 -8.17 3.85
N HIS A 100 -6.92 -8.41 4.25
CA HIS A 100 -5.98 -9.11 3.39
C HIS A 100 -6.41 -10.59 3.23
N PRO A 101 -6.51 -11.15 2.02
CA PRO A 101 -7.07 -12.49 1.79
C PRO A 101 -6.28 -13.64 2.45
N ALA A 102 -5.02 -13.39 2.78
CA ALA A 102 -4.17 -14.32 3.53
C ALA A 102 -4.16 -14.10 5.06
N CYS A 103 -4.96 -13.17 5.58
CA CYS A 103 -5.08 -12.86 7.00
C CYS A 103 -6.52 -13.03 7.47
N GLN A 104 -6.73 -13.45 8.71
CA GLN A 104 -8.08 -13.65 9.30
C GLN A 104 -8.24 -12.96 10.66
N GLU A 105 -7.34 -12.04 11.01
CA GLU A 105 -7.32 -11.41 12.33
C GLU A 105 -8.42 -10.36 12.50
N ASP A 106 -9.05 -10.36 13.69
CA ASP A 106 -10.06 -9.40 14.12
C ASP A 106 -9.56 -8.56 15.29
N PHE A 107 -9.97 -7.29 15.35
CA PHE A 107 -9.48 -6.32 16.32
C PHE A 107 -10.63 -5.60 17.04
N HIS A 108 -10.34 -5.09 18.23
CA HIS A 108 -11.34 -4.37 19.04
C HIS A 108 -11.60 -2.95 18.56
N ASN A 109 -10.59 -2.30 17.97
CA ASN A 109 -10.67 -0.91 17.55
C ASN A 109 -9.76 -0.64 16.35
N LEU A 110 -9.87 0.56 15.79
CA LEU A 110 -9.09 1.00 14.62
C LEU A 110 -7.58 1.02 14.90
N ALA A 111 -7.15 1.46 16.08
CA ALA A 111 -5.74 1.58 16.40
C ALA A 111 -5.04 0.20 16.40
N ASP A 112 -5.70 -0.83 16.94
CA ASP A 112 -5.19 -2.20 16.92
C ASP A 112 -5.05 -2.74 15.49
N LEU A 113 -6.05 -2.48 14.63
CA LEU A 113 -5.99 -2.82 13.20
C LEU A 113 -4.84 -2.07 12.50
N GLU A 114 -4.64 -0.79 12.77
CA GLU A 114 -3.54 -0.01 12.19
C GLU A 114 -2.17 -0.51 12.63
N CYS A 115 -2.01 -0.92 13.90
CA CYS A 115 -0.81 -1.57 14.39
C CYS A 115 -0.54 -2.88 13.65
N HIS A 116 -1.56 -3.74 13.52
CA HIS A 116 -1.45 -4.99 12.76
C HIS A 116 -1.03 -4.74 11.31
N LEU A 117 -1.66 -3.78 10.61
CA LEU A 117 -1.32 -3.45 9.24
C LEU A 117 0.13 -2.97 9.10
N ARG A 118 0.66 -2.26 10.11
CA ARG A 118 2.05 -1.79 10.12
C ARG A 118 3.04 -2.94 10.30
N ASP A 119 2.74 -3.85 11.21
CA ASP A 119 3.65 -4.91 11.63
C ASP A 119 3.64 -6.10 10.65
N VAL A 120 2.47 -6.47 10.15
CA VAL A 120 2.28 -7.64 9.28
C VAL A 120 2.30 -7.23 7.80
N HIS A 121 1.61 -6.15 7.46
CA HIS A 121 1.41 -5.73 6.07
C HIS A 121 2.26 -4.52 5.65
N PHE A 122 3.20 -4.09 6.51
CA PHE A 122 4.14 -3.00 6.26
C PHE A 122 3.49 -1.65 5.91
N TYR A 123 2.26 -1.39 6.41
CA TYR A 123 1.56 -0.11 6.34
C TYR A 123 2.30 0.99 7.10
N ASN A 124 3.33 1.54 6.45
CA ASN A 124 4.21 2.55 7.02
C ASN A 124 4.05 3.87 6.26
N PRO A 125 3.91 5.00 6.98
CA PRO A 125 3.84 6.31 6.34
C PRO A 125 5.09 6.56 5.49
N PRO A 126 4.97 7.29 4.38
CA PRO A 126 6.12 7.77 3.64
C PRO A 126 7.07 8.48 4.60
N ARG A 127 8.38 8.20 4.50
CA ARG A 127 9.37 8.88 5.35
C ARG A 127 9.21 10.38 5.11
N GLY A 128 8.98 11.14 6.18
CA GLY A 128 8.86 12.58 6.07
C GLY A 128 10.08 13.18 5.39
N LYS A 129 9.87 14.16 4.51
CA LYS A 129 10.94 15.12 4.18
C LYS A 129 11.48 15.62 5.52
N LYS A 130 12.81 15.64 5.72
CA LYS A 130 13.45 16.24 6.90
C LYS A 130 12.67 17.50 7.26
N ARG A 131 12.23 17.64 8.51
CA ARG A 131 11.66 18.89 9.00
C ARG A 131 12.64 20.00 8.60
N VAL A 132 12.26 20.89 7.70
CA VAL A 132 12.96 22.17 7.56
C VAL A 132 12.67 22.87 8.88
N MET A 133 13.67 22.95 9.77
CA MET A 133 13.54 23.74 11.00
C MET A 133 13.11 25.14 10.58
N ARG A 134 12.01 25.62 11.17
CA ARG A 134 11.59 27.00 10.96
C ARG A 134 12.54 27.90 11.77
N PRO A 135 12.86 29.11 11.29
CA PRO A 135 13.85 29.99 11.93
C PRO A 135 13.55 30.35 13.40
N ALA A 136 12.31 30.12 13.89
CA ALA A 136 11.90 30.46 15.25
C ALA A 136 12.54 29.60 16.36
N ASP A 137 13.14 28.45 16.02
CA ASP A 137 13.75 27.56 17.02
C ASP A 137 15.24 27.87 17.30
N VAL A 138 15.82 28.91 16.67
CA VAL A 138 17.25 29.27 16.81
C VAL A 138 17.51 30.23 17.97
N GLU A 139 16.51 31.00 18.43
CA GLU A 139 16.74 32.11 19.38
C GLU A 139 16.79 31.70 20.86
N ILE A 140 16.58 30.43 21.22
CA ILE A 140 16.54 30.03 22.65
C ILE A 140 17.93 29.64 23.19
N GLN A 141 18.97 29.51 22.37
CA GLN A 141 20.29 29.01 22.83
C GLN A 141 21.41 30.06 22.93
N THR A 142 21.14 31.35 22.77
CA THR A 142 22.17 32.39 22.95
C THR A 142 21.74 33.42 24.00
N GLY A 143 21.89 33.10 25.28
CA GLY A 143 21.80 34.13 26.31
C GLY A 143 21.63 33.61 27.72
N THR A 144 22.73 33.35 28.41
CA THR A 144 23.02 33.90 29.76
C THR A 144 24.38 33.40 30.23
N SER A 145 25.40 34.21 29.94
CA SER A 145 26.66 34.24 30.68
C SER A 145 26.44 35.02 31.99
N HIS A 146 27.05 34.49 33.05
CA HIS A 146 27.18 35.04 34.40
C HIS A 146 27.66 36.50 34.45
N PRO A 147 27.38 37.18 35.56
CA PRO A 147 28.45 37.43 36.54
C PRO A 147 28.34 36.56 37.80
#